data_AF-A0A820MMG5-F1
#
_entry.id   AF-A0A820MMG5-F1
#
_cell.length_a   1.000
_cell.length_b   1.000
_cell.length_c   1.000
_cell.angle_alpha   90.00
_cell.angle_beta   90.00
_cell.angle_gamma   90.00
#
_symmetry.space_group_name_H-M   'P 1'
#
loop_
_entity.id
_entity.type
_entity.pdbx_description
1 polymer ?
#
loop_
_entity_poly.entity_id
_entity_poly.type
_entity_poly.pdbx_seq_one_letter_code
_entity_poly.pdbx_strand_id
1 'polypeptide(L)'
;RQGCMWSEYVSQDTVDSRLWPRSFVIAERFWSPYTIDAEKSFNKRHFRMNHLLDKMQTGVTHLSTYKLKLETLLTNSNKKHVLLHPFIILADLCEPNGMGDRSDTHRYNANTPLTTFADALQSESETVWKLENLPIDDKRFRDIFQAWSLNHVRLQPLFDNSEKNKNQQLWVQDVEQISKNLADIGQI
;
A
#
# COMPACT_ATOMS: atom_id res chain seq x y z
N ARG A 1 15.42 23.36 7.21
CA ARG A 1 15.40 22.21 6.27
C ARG A 1 14.01 22.15 5.64
N GLN A 2 13.84 21.52 4.49
CA GLN A 2 12.56 21.41 3.78
C GLN A 2 12.35 19.93 3.39
N GLY A 3 11.09 19.51 3.22
CA GLY A 3 10.75 18.23 2.61
C GLY A 3 10.49 18.44 1.12
N CYS A 4 11.15 17.67 0.26
CA CYS A 4 10.98 17.76 -1.20
C CYS A 4 10.23 16.52 -1.71
N MET A 5 9.32 16.71 -2.66
CA MET A 5 8.70 15.64 -3.44
C MET A 5 9.04 15.84 -4.90
N TRP A 6 9.62 14.81 -5.50
CA TRP A 6 9.91 14.75 -6.92
C TRP A 6 8.71 14.13 -7.66
N SER A 7 8.35 14.67 -8.82
CA SER A 7 7.06 14.42 -9.47
C SER A 7 7.10 13.42 -10.62
N GLU A 8 8.22 12.73 -10.87
CA GLU A 8 8.40 11.79 -11.98
C GLU A 8 7.40 10.62 -11.92
N TYR A 9 7.02 10.21 -10.71
CA TYR A 9 6.07 9.11 -10.46
C TYR A 9 4.86 9.57 -9.64
N VAL A 10 4.46 10.84 -9.81
CA VAL A 10 3.34 11.44 -9.07
C VAL A 10 2.38 12.13 -10.03
N SER A 11 1.11 11.77 -9.95
CA SER A 11 -0.02 12.39 -10.64
C SER A 11 -0.89 13.18 -9.67
N GLN A 12 -1.79 14.03 -10.18
CA GLN A 12 -2.78 14.75 -9.35
C GLN A 12 -3.55 13.80 -8.42
N ASP A 13 -3.92 12.62 -8.92
CA ASP A 13 -4.67 11.63 -8.14
C ASP A 13 -3.81 10.90 -7.10
N THR A 14 -2.49 10.91 -7.22
CA THR A 14 -1.56 10.18 -6.33
C THR A 14 -0.76 11.08 -5.39
N VAL A 15 -0.73 12.40 -5.61
CA VAL A 15 -0.05 13.40 -4.76
C VAL A 15 -0.35 13.16 -3.28
N ASP A 16 -1.63 13.08 -2.91
CA ASP A 16 -2.03 12.96 -1.50
C ASP A 16 -1.49 11.68 -0.87
N SER A 17 -1.64 10.53 -1.55
CA SER A 17 -1.15 9.23 -1.09
C SER A 17 0.37 9.12 -1.00
N ARG A 18 1.11 9.97 -1.73
CA ARG A 18 2.57 10.03 -1.66
C ARG A 18 3.06 11.00 -0.60
N LEU A 19 2.33 12.09 -0.38
CA LEU A 19 2.67 13.12 0.59
C LEU A 19 2.32 12.68 2.02
N TRP A 20 1.12 12.14 2.20
CA TRP A 20 0.57 11.73 3.48
C TRP A 20 0.57 10.20 3.60
N PRO A 21 0.94 9.65 4.77
CA PRO A 21 1.13 10.33 6.04
C PRO A 21 2.56 10.81 6.34
N ARG A 22 3.56 10.48 5.51
CA ARG A 22 5.00 10.74 5.79
C ARG A 22 5.31 12.20 6.13
N SER A 23 4.59 13.15 5.53
CA SER A 23 4.76 14.58 5.83
C SER A 23 4.43 14.94 7.29
N PHE A 24 3.63 14.15 8.01
CA PHE A 24 3.43 14.34 9.45
C PHE A 24 4.70 14.10 10.26
N VAL A 25 5.53 13.13 9.87
CA VAL A 25 6.81 12.84 10.53
C VAL A 25 7.73 14.05 10.39
N ILE A 26 7.80 14.57 9.16
CA ILE A 26 8.63 15.73 8.83
C ILE A 26 8.14 16.97 9.58
N ALA A 27 6.82 17.20 9.60
CA ALA A 27 6.21 18.31 10.34
C ALA A 27 6.46 18.20 11.86
N GLU A 28 6.31 17.00 12.44
CA GLU A 28 6.57 16.78 13.86
C GLU A 28 8.04 17.05 14.20
N ARG A 29 8.98 16.65 13.33
CA ARG A 29 10.41 16.93 13.50
C ARG A 29 10.76 18.42 13.42
N PHE A 30 10.00 19.20 12.65
CA PHE A 30 10.20 20.65 12.53
C PHE A 30 9.55 21.46 13.65
N TRP A 31 8.42 21.00 14.15
CA TRP A 31 7.64 21.73 15.16
C TRP A 31 8.00 21.32 16.59
N SER A 32 8.29 20.04 16.81
CA SER A 32 8.47 19.50 18.16
C SER A 32 9.90 19.74 18.69
N PRO A 33 10.05 19.91 20.02
CA PRO A 33 11.35 19.95 20.66
C PRO A 33 12.16 18.67 20.38
N TYR A 34 13.48 18.83 20.26
CA TYR A 34 14.40 17.71 20.01
C TYR A 34 14.35 16.61 21.08
N THR A 35 13.91 16.95 22.31
CA THR A 35 13.82 16.02 23.44
C THR A 35 12.68 15.01 23.35
N ILE A 36 11.75 15.17 22.39
CA ILE A 36 10.66 14.22 22.16
C ILE A 36 11.17 13.11 21.23
N ASP A 37 11.85 12.11 21.80
CA ASP A 37 12.44 10.98 21.04
C ASP A 37 11.84 9.62 21.45
N ALA A 38 10.55 9.59 21.78
CA ALA A 38 9.85 8.35 22.08
C ALA A 38 9.27 7.73 20.79
N GLU A 39 10.12 7.05 20.02
CA GLU A 39 9.81 6.35 18.75
C GLU A 39 8.52 5.51 18.80
N LYS A 40 8.28 4.79 19.91
CA LYS A 40 7.06 3.99 20.10
C LYS A 40 5.77 4.82 20.27
N SER A 41 5.88 6.01 20.87
CA SER A 41 4.74 6.93 21.02
C SER A 41 4.45 7.69 19.73
N PHE A 42 5.51 7.94 18.94
CA PHE A 42 5.43 8.58 17.64
C PHE A 42 4.54 7.80 16.67
N ASN A 43 4.82 6.51 16.43
CA ASN A 43 4.05 5.70 15.47
C ASN A 43 2.55 5.64 15.80
N LYS A 44 2.20 5.54 17.09
CA LYS A 44 0.80 5.59 17.54
C LYS A 44 0.12 6.93 17.20
N ARG A 45 0.81 8.06 17.40
CA ARG A 45 0.31 9.39 17.01
C ARG A 45 0.21 9.51 15.50
N HIS A 46 1.21 9.01 14.78
CA HIS A 46 1.27 9.02 13.33
C HIS A 46 0.06 8.31 12.70
N PHE A 47 -0.22 7.06 13.09
CA PHE A 47 -1.41 6.35 12.59
C PHE A 47 -2.72 7.03 12.99
N ARG A 48 -2.81 7.53 14.23
CA ARG A 48 -3.98 8.31 14.64
C ARG A 48 -4.20 9.54 13.75
N MET A 49 -3.12 10.26 13.44
CA MET A 49 -3.15 11.45 12.59
C MET A 49 -3.51 11.09 11.15
N ASN A 50 -2.98 9.98 10.64
CA ASN A 50 -3.30 9.43 9.32
C ASN A 50 -4.82 9.24 9.14
N HIS A 51 -5.47 8.58 10.10
CA HIS A 51 -6.93 8.36 10.11
C HIS A 51 -7.74 9.63 10.36
N LEU A 52 -7.21 10.57 11.14
CA LEU A 52 -7.89 11.81 11.47
C LEU A 52 -7.89 12.78 10.29
N LEU A 53 -6.82 12.83 9.49
CA LEU A 53 -6.73 13.69 8.31
C LEU A 53 -7.83 13.37 7.29
N ASP A 54 -8.05 12.08 7.01
CA ASP A 54 -9.10 11.61 6.07
C ASP A 54 -10.51 11.88 6.61
N LYS A 55 -10.69 11.92 7.93
CA LYS A 55 -11.97 12.25 8.57
C LYS A 55 -12.24 13.76 8.67
N MET A 56 -11.20 14.58 8.62
CA MET A 56 -11.34 16.03 8.68
C MET A 56 -11.71 16.61 7.32
N GLN A 57 -12.41 17.74 7.31
CA GLN A 57 -12.77 18.48 6.08
C GLN A 57 -11.57 19.27 5.52
N THR A 58 -10.43 18.59 5.33
CA THR A 58 -9.20 19.18 4.78
C THR A 58 -9.11 19.05 3.26
N GLY A 59 -9.92 18.16 2.66
CA GLY A 59 -9.87 17.83 1.24
C GLY A 59 -8.77 16.83 0.87
N VAL A 60 -7.95 16.37 1.83
CA VAL A 60 -6.96 15.32 1.60
C VAL A 60 -7.66 13.96 1.53
N THR A 61 -7.33 13.17 0.51
CA THR A 61 -8.06 11.93 0.20
C THR A 61 -7.16 10.69 0.10
N HIS A 62 -6.02 10.67 0.78
CA HIS A 62 -5.02 9.61 0.65
C HIS A 62 -5.53 8.22 1.06
N LEU A 63 -6.36 8.11 2.11
CA LEU A 63 -6.96 6.83 2.54
C LEU A 63 -8.24 6.50 1.77
N SER A 64 -9.11 7.49 1.56
CA SER A 64 -10.35 7.30 0.79
C SER A 64 -10.10 6.92 -0.67
N THR A 65 -9.06 7.47 -1.32
CA THR A 65 -8.70 7.09 -2.71
C THR A 65 -8.02 5.74 -2.81
N TYR A 66 -7.37 5.25 -1.75
CA TYR A 66 -6.66 3.97 -1.75
C TYR A 66 -7.55 2.82 -2.21
N LYS A 67 -8.72 2.66 -1.56
CA LYS A 67 -9.67 1.61 -1.88
C LYS A 67 -10.21 1.76 -3.31
N LEU A 68 -10.54 2.99 -3.71
CA LEU A 68 -11.06 3.28 -5.05
C LEU A 68 -10.04 2.90 -6.13
N LYS A 69 -8.75 3.22 -5.93
CA LYS A 69 -7.67 2.85 -6.85
C LYS A 69 -7.50 1.34 -6.96
N LEU A 70 -7.56 0.61 -5.86
CA LEU A 70 -7.51 -0.86 -5.90
C LEU A 70 -8.74 -1.44 -6.62
N GLU A 71 -9.93 -0.87 -6.40
CA GLU A 71 -11.15 -1.27 -7.09
C GLU A 71 -11.09 -1.01 -8.60
N THR A 72 -10.49 0.10 -9.05
CA THR A 72 -10.37 0.41 -10.47
C THR A 72 -9.46 -0.58 -11.20
N LEU A 73 -8.43 -1.10 -10.54
CA LEU A 73 -7.54 -2.14 -11.09
C LEU A 73 -8.25 -3.47 -11.36
N LEU A 74 -9.36 -3.75 -10.67
CA LEU A 74 -10.16 -4.97 -10.81
C LEU A 74 -11.19 -4.88 -11.96
N THR A 75 -10.94 -4.03 -12.97
CA THR A 75 -11.92 -3.46 -13.93
C THR A 75 -12.88 -4.47 -14.58
N ASN A 76 -12.46 -5.73 -14.76
CA ASN A 76 -13.16 -6.74 -15.56
C ASN A 76 -13.68 -7.97 -14.79
N SER A 77 -13.70 -7.93 -13.46
CA SER A 77 -14.24 -9.06 -12.68
C SER A 77 -15.68 -8.80 -12.25
N ASN A 78 -16.63 -9.63 -12.70
CA ASN A 78 -17.96 -9.78 -12.05
C ASN A 78 -17.83 -10.13 -10.56
N LYS A 79 -16.62 -10.57 -10.17
CA LYS A 79 -16.18 -10.91 -8.82
C LYS A 79 -15.46 -9.76 -8.09
N LYS A 80 -15.54 -8.50 -8.56
CA LYS A 80 -14.92 -7.32 -7.89
C LYS A 80 -15.14 -7.33 -6.37
N HIS A 81 -16.38 -7.56 -5.94
CA HIS A 81 -16.76 -7.62 -4.54
C HIS A 81 -16.08 -8.76 -3.75
N VAL A 82 -15.76 -9.87 -4.41
CA VAL A 82 -15.06 -11.03 -3.79
C VAL A 82 -13.56 -10.82 -3.77
N LEU A 83 -13.00 -10.26 -4.85
CA LEU A 83 -11.55 -10.10 -5.05
C LEU A 83 -10.97 -8.91 -4.29
N LEU A 84 -11.77 -7.88 -4.03
CA LEU A 84 -11.29 -6.64 -3.42
C LEU A 84 -10.66 -6.87 -2.05
N HIS A 85 -11.31 -7.65 -1.18
CA HIS A 85 -10.79 -7.88 0.16
C HIS A 85 -9.45 -8.65 0.16
N PRO A 86 -9.30 -9.79 -0.56
CA PRO A 86 -8.00 -10.43 -0.78
C PRO A 86 -6.93 -9.51 -1.38
N PHE A 87 -7.34 -8.62 -2.28
CA PHE A 87 -6.44 -7.69 -2.95
C PHE A 87 -5.95 -6.59 -2.00
N ILE A 88 -6.82 -6.08 -1.12
CA ILE A 88 -6.45 -5.17 -0.03
C ILE A 88 -5.49 -5.85 0.95
N ILE A 89 -5.74 -7.11 1.35
CA ILE A 89 -4.80 -7.83 2.24
C ILE A 89 -3.40 -7.86 1.64
N LEU A 90 -3.28 -8.14 0.34
CA LEU A 90 -1.99 -8.17 -0.34
C LEU A 90 -1.38 -6.76 -0.41
N ALA A 91 -2.17 -5.75 -0.80
CA ALA A 91 -1.72 -4.36 -0.90
C ALA A 91 -1.28 -3.78 0.45
N ASP A 92 -1.96 -4.11 1.54
CA ASP A 92 -1.60 -3.68 2.89
C ASP A 92 -0.27 -4.29 3.37
N LEU A 93 0.27 -5.30 2.71
CA LEU A 93 1.57 -5.91 3.02
C LEU A 93 2.67 -5.50 2.04
N CYS A 94 2.31 -4.76 1.00
CA CYS A 94 3.24 -4.34 -0.03
C CYS A 94 3.55 -2.85 0.11
N GLU A 95 4.79 -2.50 -0.19
CA GLU A 95 5.22 -1.12 -0.29
C GLU A 95 5.74 -0.85 -1.70
N PRO A 96 5.55 0.37 -2.21
CA PRO A 96 6.11 0.75 -3.49
C PRO A 96 7.65 0.81 -3.39
N ASN A 97 8.34 0.18 -4.33
CA ASN A 97 9.80 0.31 -4.41
C ASN A 97 10.22 1.78 -4.53
N GLY A 98 11.44 2.06 -4.07
CA GLY A 98 12.05 3.38 -4.12
C GLY A 98 12.20 3.91 -5.55
N MET A 99 12.49 5.21 -5.65
CA MET A 99 12.63 5.89 -6.94
C MET A 99 13.73 5.28 -7.83
N GLY A 100 14.86 4.87 -7.24
CA GLY A 100 15.97 4.23 -7.96
C GLY A 100 15.57 2.88 -8.57
N ASP A 101 14.96 2.01 -7.78
CA ASP A 101 14.51 0.70 -8.27
C ASP A 101 13.49 0.85 -9.41
N ARG A 102 12.60 1.84 -9.33
CA ARG A 102 11.62 2.12 -10.39
C ARG A 102 12.29 2.59 -11.69
N SER A 103 13.31 3.45 -11.62
CA SER A 103 14.05 3.90 -12.81
C SER A 103 14.83 2.78 -13.46
N ASP A 104 15.42 1.90 -12.65
CA ASP A 104 16.29 0.80 -13.11
C ASP A 104 15.51 -0.29 -13.84
N THR A 105 14.21 -0.45 -13.55
CA THR A 105 13.38 -1.40 -14.31
C THR A 105 13.23 -1.03 -15.79
N HIS A 106 13.43 0.23 -16.17
CA HIS A 106 13.12 0.79 -17.51
C HIS A 106 11.69 0.47 -18.03
N ARG A 107 10.79 -0.02 -17.17
CA ARG A 107 9.38 -0.36 -17.49
C ARG A 107 8.47 0.87 -17.44
N TYR A 108 8.91 1.93 -16.78
CA TYR A 108 8.15 3.16 -16.56
C TYR A 108 8.82 4.33 -17.27
N ASN A 109 8.02 5.06 -18.05
CA ASN A 109 8.41 6.33 -18.66
C ASN A 109 7.40 7.43 -18.28
N ALA A 110 7.70 8.68 -18.61
CA ALA A 110 6.83 9.83 -18.32
C ALA A 110 5.42 9.72 -18.94
N ASN A 111 5.25 8.86 -19.95
CA ASN A 111 3.97 8.62 -20.63
C ASN A 111 3.21 7.41 -20.09
N THR A 112 3.78 6.69 -19.11
CA THR A 112 3.16 5.50 -18.53
C THR A 112 2.07 5.98 -17.58
N PRO A 113 0.82 5.52 -17.74
CA PRO A 113 -0.25 5.93 -16.85
C PRO A 113 0.06 5.41 -15.43
N LEU A 114 0.06 6.32 -14.45
CA LEU A 114 0.28 6.03 -13.02
C LEU A 114 -0.97 5.39 -12.39
N THR A 115 -1.41 4.29 -13.01
CA THR A 115 -2.59 3.49 -12.65
C THR A 115 -2.20 2.02 -12.46
N THR A 116 -0.97 1.77 -12.00
CA THR A 116 -0.52 0.41 -11.68
C THR A 116 -0.78 0.04 -10.23
N PHE A 117 -0.62 -1.24 -9.88
CA PHE A 117 -0.73 -1.70 -8.49
C PHE A 117 0.17 -0.89 -7.56
N ALA A 118 1.43 -0.68 -7.94
CA ALA A 118 2.40 0.07 -7.16
C ALA A 118 2.04 1.56 -6.99
N ASP A 119 1.13 2.09 -7.80
CA ASP A 119 0.62 3.46 -7.70
C ASP A 119 -0.58 3.58 -6.77
N ALA A 120 -1.28 2.45 -6.54
CA ALA A 120 -2.32 2.35 -5.54
C ALA A 120 -1.76 2.12 -4.12
N LEU A 121 -0.56 1.54 -3.98
CA LEU A 121 0.02 1.23 -2.67
C LEU A 121 0.25 2.47 -1.80
N GLN A 122 -0.02 2.31 -0.50
CA GLN A 122 0.31 3.30 0.52
C GLN A 122 1.82 3.32 0.76
N SER A 123 2.33 4.45 1.26
CA SER A 123 3.75 4.59 1.55
C SER A 123 4.19 3.89 2.84
N GLU A 124 3.25 3.60 3.75
CA GLU A 124 3.52 3.03 5.07
C GLU A 124 2.38 2.07 5.42
N SER A 125 2.71 0.84 5.80
CA SER A 125 1.69 -0.12 6.25
C SER A 125 1.53 -0.13 7.76
N GLU A 126 0.34 0.28 8.23
CA GLU A 126 -0.04 0.12 9.64
C GLU A 126 -0.13 -1.37 10.05
N THR A 127 -0.48 -2.26 9.11
CA THR A 127 -0.59 -3.70 9.36
C THR A 127 0.78 -4.32 9.61
N VAL A 128 1.77 -4.02 8.76
CA VAL A 128 3.15 -4.48 8.93
C VAL A 128 3.73 -3.94 10.24
N TRP A 129 3.57 -2.65 10.51
CA TRP A 129 4.05 -2.08 11.77
C TRP A 129 3.45 -2.76 13.00
N LYS A 130 2.14 -3.05 12.99
CA LYS A 130 1.45 -3.76 14.06
C LYS A 130 1.99 -5.18 14.24
N LEU A 131 2.33 -5.87 13.17
CA LEU A 131 2.88 -7.22 13.24
C LEU A 131 4.28 -7.24 13.85
N GLU A 132 5.12 -6.25 13.50
CA GLU A 132 6.49 -6.15 14.00
C GLU A 132 6.59 -5.69 15.46
N ASN A 133 5.64 -4.85 15.90
CA ASN A 133 5.77 -4.12 17.17
C ASN A 133 4.80 -4.55 18.27
N LEU A 134 3.74 -5.30 17.96
CA LEU A 134 2.81 -5.81 18.98
C LEU A 134 3.30 -7.13 19.56
N PRO A 135 2.97 -7.41 20.85
CA PRO A 135 3.32 -8.69 21.46
C PRO A 135 2.70 -9.86 20.68
N ILE A 136 3.43 -10.98 20.63
CA ILE A 136 2.99 -12.20 19.97
C ILE A 136 1.73 -12.72 20.69
N ASP A 137 0.63 -12.74 19.95
CA ASP A 137 -0.62 -13.41 20.35
C ASP A 137 -0.86 -14.55 19.37
N ASP A 138 -0.51 -15.77 19.79
CA ASP A 138 -0.52 -16.93 18.92
C ASP A 138 -1.85 -17.15 18.19
N LYS A 139 -2.99 -16.80 18.81
CA LYS A 139 -4.30 -16.92 18.17
C LYS A 139 -4.41 -15.94 17.00
N ARG A 140 -4.09 -14.67 17.26
CA ARG A 140 -4.14 -13.61 16.25
C ARG A 140 -3.17 -13.88 15.10
N PHE A 141 -1.95 -14.33 15.40
CA PHE A 141 -0.97 -14.66 14.37
C PHE A 141 -1.42 -15.86 13.53
N ARG A 142 -1.97 -16.91 14.14
CA ARG A 142 -2.58 -18.03 13.40
C ARG A 142 -3.69 -17.58 12.46
N ASP A 143 -4.59 -16.71 12.92
CA ASP A 143 -5.68 -16.18 12.08
C ASP A 143 -5.13 -15.38 10.88
N ILE A 144 -4.06 -14.60 11.08
CA ILE A 144 -3.40 -13.81 10.03
C ILE A 144 -2.70 -14.72 9.01
N PHE A 145 -1.89 -15.68 9.47
CA PHE A 145 -1.20 -16.61 8.57
C PHE A 145 -2.18 -17.49 7.79
N GLN A 146 -3.27 -17.93 8.40
CA GLN A 146 -4.34 -18.64 7.70
C GLN A 146 -5.01 -17.75 6.64
N ALA A 147 -5.22 -16.47 6.94
CA ALA A 147 -5.75 -15.54 5.95
C ALA A 147 -4.78 -15.36 4.76
N TRP A 148 -3.47 -15.36 5.01
CA TRP A 148 -2.43 -15.23 3.99
C TRP A 148 -2.30 -16.47 3.11
N SER A 149 -2.31 -17.67 3.71
CA SER A 149 -2.21 -18.94 2.99
C SER A 149 -3.37 -19.17 2.04
N LEU A 150 -4.57 -18.75 2.43
CA LEU A 150 -5.77 -18.81 1.58
C LEU A 150 -5.87 -17.65 0.58
N ASN A 151 -5.03 -16.61 0.71
CA ASN A 151 -5.18 -15.39 -0.07
C ASN A 151 -4.89 -15.62 -1.56
N HIS A 152 -3.85 -16.40 -1.87
CA HIS A 152 -3.47 -16.68 -3.26
C HIS A 152 -4.56 -17.41 -4.04
N VAL A 153 -5.16 -18.44 -3.44
CA VAL A 153 -6.28 -19.20 -4.04
C VAL A 153 -7.47 -18.27 -4.33
N ARG A 154 -7.75 -17.31 -3.44
CA ARG A 154 -8.81 -16.33 -3.64
C ARG A 154 -8.50 -15.34 -4.76
N LEU A 155 -7.23 -15.01 -4.97
CA LEU A 155 -6.76 -14.10 -6.02
C LEU A 155 -6.51 -14.78 -7.37
N GLN A 156 -6.43 -16.10 -7.44
CA GLN A 156 -6.21 -16.85 -8.68
C GLN A 156 -7.08 -16.39 -9.87
N PRO A 157 -8.40 -16.12 -9.71
CA PRO A 157 -9.23 -15.64 -10.80
C PRO A 157 -8.82 -14.27 -11.38
N LEU A 158 -8.05 -13.46 -10.62
CA LEU A 158 -7.49 -12.19 -11.09
C LEU A 158 -6.36 -12.44 -12.11
N PHE A 159 -5.51 -13.43 -11.82
CA PHE A 159 -4.34 -13.75 -12.62
C PHE A 159 -4.72 -14.44 -13.93
N ASP A 160 -5.68 -15.37 -13.88
CA ASP A 160 -6.17 -16.11 -15.05
C ASP A 160 -6.79 -15.20 -16.15
N ASN A 161 -7.30 -14.02 -15.78
CA ASN A 161 -7.99 -13.09 -16.69
C ASN A 161 -7.12 -11.92 -17.17
N SER A 162 -5.85 -11.87 -16.77
CA SER A 162 -4.97 -10.70 -16.91
C SER A 162 -4.50 -10.41 -18.34
N GLU A 163 -4.61 -11.37 -19.25
CA GLU A 163 -4.11 -11.25 -20.62
C GLU A 163 -4.80 -10.13 -21.44
N LYS A 164 -5.96 -9.63 -20.99
CA LYS A 164 -6.81 -8.74 -21.78
C LYS A 164 -6.49 -7.24 -21.66
N ASN A 165 -5.65 -6.82 -20.71
CA ASN A 165 -5.36 -5.39 -20.48
C ASN A 165 -3.85 -5.12 -20.44
N LYS A 166 -3.34 -4.30 -21.39
CA LYS A 166 -1.92 -3.92 -21.48
C LYS A 166 -1.37 -3.29 -20.19
N ASN A 167 -2.20 -2.54 -19.44
CA ASN A 167 -1.77 -1.94 -18.18
C ASN A 167 -1.67 -2.98 -17.04
N GLN A 168 -2.50 -4.02 -17.07
CA GLN A 168 -2.42 -5.11 -16.09
C GLN A 168 -1.18 -5.98 -16.31
N GLN A 169 -0.77 -6.18 -17.56
CA GLN A 169 0.44 -6.94 -17.90
C GLN A 169 1.72 -6.36 -17.26
N LEU A 170 1.75 -5.05 -16.96
CA LEU A 170 2.91 -4.39 -16.34
C LEU A 170 3.17 -4.82 -14.89
N TRP A 171 2.13 -5.26 -14.16
CA TRP A 171 2.23 -5.51 -12.72
C TRP A 171 1.66 -6.85 -12.27
N VAL A 172 0.83 -7.51 -13.09
CA VAL A 172 0.15 -8.75 -12.67
C VAL A 172 1.13 -9.87 -12.35
N GLN A 173 2.18 -10.07 -13.16
CA GLN A 173 3.17 -11.12 -12.91
C GLN A 173 3.89 -10.91 -11.58
N ASP A 174 4.28 -9.67 -11.30
CA ASP A 174 4.95 -9.30 -10.06
C ASP A 174 4.01 -9.52 -8.85
N VAL A 175 2.73 -9.11 -8.96
CA VAL A 175 1.72 -9.32 -7.91
C VAL A 175 1.37 -10.79 -7.70
N GLU A 176 1.32 -11.59 -8.76
CA GLU A 176 1.11 -13.03 -8.65
C GLU A 176 2.25 -13.69 -7.87
N GLN A 177 3.50 -13.32 -8.17
CA GLN A 177 4.67 -13.83 -7.46
C GLN A 177 4.65 -13.43 -5.98
N ILE A 178 4.33 -12.17 -5.67
CA ILE A 178 4.18 -11.71 -4.28
C ILE A 178 3.07 -12.48 -3.58
N SER A 179 1.94 -12.70 -4.26
CA SER A 179 0.82 -13.47 -3.71
C SER A 179 1.20 -14.92 -3.38
N LYS A 180 2.03 -15.56 -4.20
CA LYS A 180 2.54 -16.93 -3.96
C LYS A 180 3.46 -16.94 -2.74
N ASN A 181 4.44 -16.05 -2.71
CA ASN A 181 5.37 -15.93 -1.57
C ASN A 181 4.61 -15.70 -0.25
N LEU A 182 3.58 -14.85 -0.26
CA LEU A 182 2.74 -14.60 0.90
C LEU A 182 1.98 -15.85 1.35
N ALA A 183 1.46 -16.64 0.41
CA ALA A 183 0.75 -17.87 0.73
C ALA A 183 1.68 -18.94 1.31
N ASP A 184 2.94 -19.01 0.84
CA ASP A 184 3.95 -19.92 1.38
C ASP A 184 4.35 -19.54 2.81
N ILE A 185 4.50 -18.25 3.10
CA ILE A 185 4.75 -17.75 4.48
C ILE A 185 3.58 -18.11 5.42
N GLY A 186 2.34 -18.03 4.93
CA GLY A 186 1.16 -18.34 5.73
C GLY A 186 0.97 -19.82 6.08
N GLN A 187 1.76 -20.73 5.51
CA GLN A 187 1.71 -22.17 5.81
C GLN A 187 2.59 -22.59 7.01
N ILE A 188 3.41 -21.66 7.52
CA ILE A 188 4.27 -21.85 8.70
C ILE A 188 3.44 -21.84 9.98
#